data_AF-A0A2U1AS82-F1
#
_entry.id   AF-A0A2U1AS82-F1
#
_cell.length_a   1.000
_cell.length_b   1.000
_cell.length_c   1.000
_cell.angle_alpha   90.00
_cell.angle_beta   90.00
_cell.angle_gamma   90.00
#
_symmetry.space_group_name_H-M   'P 1'
#
loop_
_entity.id
_entity.type
_entity.pdbx_description
1 polymer ?
#
loop_
_entity_poly.entity_id
_entity_poly.type
_entity_poly.pdbx_seq_one_letter_code
_entity_poly.pdbx_strand_id
1 'polypeptide(L)'
;MELEQFKELHARFFGRDLPEDVLQSKAYEAYEEAIHEDEACYNWAITDKLKSKGFDYQNYCCLMMADKVYESLDEDGEIRYDDPEVVINQWDEGLYGIPVHNGSATMVVINYCPWCGTKLSK
;
A
#
# COMPACT_ATOMS: atom_id res chain seq x y z
N MET A 1 -18.09 -4.77 7.09
CA MET A 1 -19.15 -4.16 6.23
C MET A 1 -19.33 -5.06 5.02
N GLU A 2 -20.50 -5.11 4.37
CA GLU A 2 -20.62 -5.87 3.12
C GLU A 2 -19.78 -5.26 2.00
N LEU A 3 -19.09 -6.09 1.21
CA LEU A 3 -18.13 -5.63 0.21
C LEU A 3 -18.74 -4.66 -0.82
N GLU A 4 -19.98 -4.89 -1.25
CA GLU A 4 -20.64 -4.00 -2.22
C GLU A 4 -20.91 -2.60 -1.63
N GLN A 5 -21.28 -2.52 -0.35
CA GLN A 5 -21.44 -1.24 0.34
C GLN A 5 -20.08 -0.53 0.48
N PHE A 6 -19.03 -1.29 0.81
CA PHE A 6 -17.68 -0.76 0.87
C PHE A 6 -17.25 -0.15 -0.47
N LYS A 7 -17.51 -0.82 -1.60
CA LYS A 7 -17.18 -0.31 -2.94
C LYS A 7 -17.84 1.03 -3.25
N GLU A 8 -19.10 1.20 -2.87
CA GLU A 8 -19.81 2.48 -3.03
C GLU A 8 -19.16 3.60 -2.21
N LEU A 9 -18.79 3.32 -0.97
CA LEU A 9 -18.09 4.28 -0.10
C LEU A 9 -16.67 4.55 -0.59
N HIS A 10 -15.94 3.53 -1.04
CA HIS A 10 -14.60 3.66 -1.60
C HIS A 10 -14.61 4.57 -2.84
N ALA A 11 -15.55 4.38 -3.76
CA ALA A 11 -15.70 5.27 -4.93
C ALA A 11 -16.01 6.73 -4.54
N ARG A 12 -16.64 6.94 -3.38
CA ARG A 12 -16.98 8.25 -2.85
C ARG A 12 -15.84 8.92 -2.10
N PHE A 13 -15.04 8.17 -1.34
CA PHE A 13 -14.07 8.72 -0.39
C PHE A 13 -12.62 8.58 -0.82
N PHE A 14 -12.25 7.48 -1.48
CA PHE A 14 -10.84 7.19 -1.79
C PHE A 14 -10.23 8.24 -2.74
N GLY A 15 -9.06 8.75 -2.37
CA GLY A 15 -8.26 9.67 -3.20
C GLY A 15 -8.89 11.05 -3.42
N ARG A 16 -9.80 11.49 -2.54
CA ARG A 16 -10.47 12.79 -2.63
C ARG A 16 -10.13 13.68 -1.43
N ASP A 17 -10.06 14.97 -1.67
CA ASP A 17 -10.09 15.98 -0.60
C ASP A 17 -11.53 16.09 -0.08
N LEU A 18 -11.77 15.56 1.13
CA LEU A 18 -13.09 15.50 1.75
C LEU A 18 -13.27 16.66 2.75
N PRO A 19 -14.45 17.28 2.79
CA PRO A 19 -14.81 18.22 3.86
C PRO A 19 -14.75 17.59 5.25
N GLU A 20 -14.45 18.38 6.27
CA GLU A 20 -14.31 17.91 7.66
C GLU A 20 -15.58 17.24 8.20
N ASP A 21 -16.77 17.73 7.83
CA ASP A 21 -18.04 17.12 8.23
C ASP A 21 -18.25 15.72 7.63
N VAL A 22 -17.67 15.46 6.45
CA VAL A 22 -17.67 14.14 5.83
C VAL A 22 -16.70 13.21 6.57
N LEU A 23 -15.50 13.68 6.90
CA LEU A 23 -14.50 12.92 7.65
C LEU A 23 -15.00 12.53 9.05
N GLN A 24 -15.81 13.37 9.69
CA GLN A 24 -16.43 13.09 10.98
C GLN A 24 -17.75 12.30 10.88
N SER A 25 -18.17 11.93 9.68
CA SER A 25 -19.41 11.19 9.48
C SER A 25 -19.27 9.71 9.82
N LYS A 26 -20.33 9.11 10.35
CA LYS A 26 -20.40 7.65 10.60
C LYS A 26 -20.16 6.80 9.36
N ALA A 27 -20.47 7.34 8.18
CA ALA A 27 -20.25 6.63 6.92
C ALA A 27 -18.77 6.54 6.58
N TYR A 28 -18.01 7.62 6.84
CA TYR A 28 -16.57 7.63 6.66
C TYR A 28 -15.87 6.76 7.72
N GLU A 29 -16.29 6.84 8.98
CA GLU A 29 -15.82 5.96 10.06
C GLU A 29 -16.00 4.47 9.70
N ALA A 30 -17.20 4.08 9.25
CA ALA A 30 -17.47 2.70 8.85
C ALA A 30 -16.64 2.26 7.62
N TYR A 31 -16.30 3.19 6.73
CA TYR A 31 -15.41 2.95 5.59
C TYR A 31 -13.96 2.73 6.04
N GLU A 32 -13.44 3.57 6.93
CA GLU A 32 -12.10 3.42 7.51
C GLU A 32 -11.98 2.14 8.34
N GLU A 33 -12.99 1.79 9.13
CA GLU A 33 -13.00 0.53 9.86
C GLU A 33 -12.96 -0.66 8.87
N ALA A 34 -13.77 -0.61 7.81
CA ALA A 34 -13.79 -1.68 6.82
C ALA A 34 -12.46 -1.82 6.07
N ILE A 35 -11.78 -0.72 5.69
CA ILE A 35 -10.51 -0.83 4.96
C ILE A 35 -9.36 -1.37 5.83
N HIS A 36 -9.45 -1.23 7.17
CA HIS A 36 -8.41 -1.67 8.09
C HIS A 36 -8.66 -3.03 8.73
N GLU A 37 -9.91 -3.34 9.04
CA GLU A 37 -10.28 -4.51 9.85
C GLU A 37 -10.93 -5.64 9.02
N ASP A 38 -11.45 -5.33 7.81
CA ASP A 38 -12.08 -6.32 6.94
C ASP A 38 -11.14 -6.73 5.79
N GLU A 39 -10.67 -7.98 5.85
CA GLU A 39 -9.72 -8.52 4.88
C GLU A 39 -10.24 -8.47 3.44
N ALA A 40 -11.53 -8.71 3.22
CA ALA A 40 -12.11 -8.72 1.88
C ALA A 40 -12.17 -7.30 1.29
N CYS A 41 -12.54 -6.31 2.11
CA CYS A 41 -12.56 -4.90 1.74
C CYS A 41 -11.13 -4.39 1.45
N TYR A 42 -10.19 -4.67 2.34
CA TYR A 42 -8.77 -4.33 2.15
C TYR A 42 -8.21 -4.94 0.87
N ASN A 43 -8.35 -6.26 0.71
CA ASN A 43 -7.80 -6.98 -0.45
C ASN A 43 -8.40 -6.46 -1.76
N TRP A 44 -9.70 -6.16 -1.78
CA TRP A 44 -10.33 -5.58 -2.96
C TRP A 44 -9.79 -4.17 -3.26
N ALA A 45 -9.72 -3.29 -2.26
CA ALA A 45 -9.27 -1.90 -2.44
C ALA A 45 -7.84 -1.83 -2.98
N ILE A 46 -6.92 -2.58 -2.38
CA ILE A 46 -5.52 -2.61 -2.82
C ILE A 46 -5.39 -3.24 -4.21
N THR A 47 -6.12 -4.33 -4.47
CA THR A 47 -6.11 -4.95 -5.81
C THR A 47 -6.62 -3.98 -6.88
N ASP A 48 -7.69 -3.24 -6.61
CA ASP A 48 -8.25 -2.25 -7.52
C ASP A 48 -7.26 -1.10 -7.77
N LYS A 49 -6.66 -0.57 -6.69
CA LYS A 49 -5.60 0.45 -6.75
C LYS A 49 -4.45 0.00 -7.66
N LEU A 50 -3.84 -1.15 -7.38
CA LEU A 50 -2.66 -1.63 -8.11
C LEU A 50 -3.00 -1.97 -9.58
N LYS A 51 -4.17 -2.56 -9.85
CA LYS A 51 -4.64 -2.81 -11.23
C LYS A 51 -4.83 -1.52 -12.01
N SER A 52 -5.47 -0.50 -11.41
CA SER A 52 -5.72 0.78 -12.07
C SER A 52 -4.42 1.49 -12.50
N LYS A 53 -3.32 1.17 -11.82
CA LYS A 53 -1.97 1.69 -12.06
C LYS A 53 -1.10 0.79 -12.94
N GLY A 54 -1.61 -0.37 -13.37
CA GLY A 54 -0.87 -1.33 -14.19
C GLY A 54 0.31 -1.98 -13.46
N PHE A 55 0.31 -1.98 -12.13
CA PHE A 55 1.39 -2.55 -11.32
C PHE A 55 1.27 -4.08 -11.24
N ASP A 56 2.38 -4.81 -11.45
CA ASP A 56 2.40 -6.28 -11.41
C ASP A 56 2.49 -6.82 -9.98
N TYR A 57 1.38 -6.67 -9.26
CA TYR A 57 1.28 -7.06 -7.85
C TYR A 57 1.31 -8.59 -7.63
N GLN A 58 1.12 -9.40 -8.68
CA GLN A 58 1.02 -10.86 -8.56
C GLN A 58 2.37 -11.53 -8.29
N ASN A 59 3.47 -10.85 -8.61
CA ASN A 59 4.82 -11.36 -8.33
C ASN A 59 5.26 -11.18 -6.87
N TYR A 60 4.45 -10.54 -6.04
CA TYR A 60 4.75 -10.31 -4.63
C TYR A 60 4.11 -11.36 -3.73
N CYS A 61 4.75 -11.64 -2.60
CA CYS A 61 4.29 -12.65 -1.65
C CYS A 61 2.94 -12.34 -0.96
N CYS A 62 2.52 -11.07 -0.95
CA CYS A 62 1.21 -10.63 -0.47
C CYS A 62 0.88 -9.24 -1.01
N LEU A 63 -0.41 -8.85 -0.93
CA LEU A 63 -0.88 -7.54 -1.38
C LEU A 63 -0.22 -6.40 -0.60
N MET A 64 -0.03 -6.54 0.71
CA MET A 64 0.61 -5.50 1.52
C MET A 64 2.06 -5.24 1.08
N MET A 65 2.82 -6.27 0.69
CA MET A 65 4.17 -6.09 0.15
C MET A 65 4.14 -5.38 -1.20
N ALA A 66 3.25 -5.80 -2.11
CA ALA A 66 3.09 -5.14 -3.40
C ALA A 66 2.70 -3.67 -3.23
N ASP A 67 1.82 -3.39 -2.29
CA ASP A 67 1.32 -2.06 -1.99
C ASP A 67 2.42 -1.12 -1.50
N LYS A 68 3.22 -1.57 -0.52
CA LYS A 68 4.33 -0.78 0.02
C LYS A 68 5.46 -0.57 -0.97
N VAL A 69 5.73 -1.56 -1.83
CA VAL A 69 6.67 -1.37 -2.93
C VAL A 69 6.11 -0.38 -3.95
N TYR A 70 4.84 -0.45 -4.32
CA TYR A 70 4.23 0.54 -5.22
C TYR A 70 4.29 1.96 -4.66
N GLU A 71 3.97 2.16 -3.38
CA GLU A 71 4.03 3.46 -2.69
C GLU A 71 5.45 4.05 -2.61
N SER A 72 6.47 3.20 -2.77
CA SER A 72 7.87 3.60 -2.77
C SER A 72 8.35 4.20 -4.10
N LEU A 73 7.56 4.08 -5.15
CA LEU A 73 7.90 4.51 -6.51
C LEU A 73 7.27 5.87 -6.84
N ASP A 74 7.94 6.65 -7.68
CA ASP A 74 7.38 7.85 -8.30
C ASP A 74 6.65 7.54 -9.62
N GLU A 75 6.26 8.59 -10.35
CA GLU A 75 5.53 8.47 -11.62
C GLU A 75 6.34 7.82 -12.74
N ASP A 76 7.68 7.91 -12.67
CA ASP A 76 8.60 7.30 -13.63
C ASP A 76 8.98 5.87 -13.23
N GLY A 77 8.53 5.41 -12.06
CA GLY A 77 8.86 4.09 -11.50
C GLY A 77 10.18 4.07 -10.73
N GLU A 78 10.73 5.24 -10.38
CA GLU A 78 11.97 5.38 -9.63
C GLU A 78 11.71 5.44 -8.12
N ILE A 79 12.72 5.02 -7.35
CA ILE A 79 12.63 4.95 -5.89
C ILE A 79 12.64 6.35 -5.25
N ARG A 80 11.64 6.64 -4.40
CA ARG A 80 11.51 7.89 -3.65
C ARG A 80 12.36 7.90 -2.36
N TYR A 81 13.69 7.94 -2.51
CA TYR A 81 14.64 7.82 -1.37
C TYR A 81 14.45 8.87 -0.25
N ASP A 82 14.03 10.09 -0.59
CA ASP A 82 13.88 11.20 0.35
C ASP A 82 12.48 11.29 0.99
N ASP A 83 11.56 10.38 0.66
CA ASP A 83 10.22 10.37 1.24
C ASP A 83 10.16 9.51 2.52
N PRO A 84 9.95 10.13 3.71
CA PRO A 84 9.85 9.41 4.97
C PRO A 84 8.62 8.49 5.07
N GLU A 85 7.66 8.59 4.15
CA GLU A 85 6.50 7.69 4.09
C GLU A 85 6.84 6.33 3.45
N VAL A 86 8.02 6.22 2.81
CA VAL A 86 8.45 4.97 2.18
C VAL A 86 8.95 3.97 3.21
N VAL A 87 8.12 2.97 3.50
CA VAL A 87 8.42 1.95 4.52
C VAL A 87 9.31 0.82 3.96
N ILE A 88 9.06 0.36 2.72
CA ILE A 88 9.80 -0.73 2.06
C ILE A 88 9.97 -0.40 0.59
N ASN A 89 11.09 -0.83 0.01
CA ASN A 89 11.29 -0.85 -1.44
C ASN A 89 11.95 -2.18 -1.90
N GLN A 90 11.92 -2.43 -3.21
CA GLN A 90 12.62 -3.49 -3.93
C GLN A 90 13.62 -2.89 -4.94
N TRP A 91 14.89 -3.27 -4.85
CA TRP A 91 15.95 -2.84 -5.78
C TRP A 91 16.11 -3.81 -6.96
N ASP A 92 16.86 -3.40 -7.99
CA ASP A 92 17.12 -4.14 -9.23
C ASP A 92 17.60 -5.59 -9.04
N GLU A 93 18.26 -5.89 -7.90
CA GLU A 93 18.72 -7.23 -7.54
C GLU A 93 17.62 -8.10 -6.89
N GLY A 94 16.37 -7.63 -6.86
CA GLY A 94 15.25 -8.30 -6.19
C GLY A 94 15.29 -8.20 -4.66
N LEU A 95 16.22 -7.41 -4.12
CA LEU A 95 16.39 -7.23 -2.68
C LEU A 95 15.31 -6.29 -2.13
N TYR A 96 14.65 -6.72 -1.06
CA TYR A 96 13.74 -5.89 -0.31
C TYR A 96 14.44 -5.28 0.89
N GLY A 97 14.15 -4.01 1.18
CA GLY A 97 14.74 -3.33 2.32
C GLY A 97 13.93 -2.16 2.82
N ILE A 98 14.21 -1.77 4.06
CA ILE A 98 13.69 -0.57 4.69
C ILE A 98 14.69 0.56 4.38
N PRO A 99 14.29 1.61 3.65
CA PRO A 99 15.16 2.75 3.38
C PRO A 99 15.58 3.46 4.67
N VAL A 100 16.81 3.97 4.71
CA VAL A 100 17.30 4.80 5.81
C VAL A 100 17.30 6.27 5.34
N HIS A 101 16.43 7.08 5.92
CA HIS A 101 16.28 8.50 5.56
C HIS A 101 17.35 9.38 6.22
N ASN A 102 18.60 9.19 5.81
CA ASN A 102 19.76 9.97 6.24
C ASN A 102 20.37 10.82 5.12
N GLY A 103 19.64 11.00 4.01
CA GLY A 103 20.11 11.69 2.81
C GLY A 103 21.08 10.87 1.95
N SER A 104 21.13 9.55 2.14
CA SER A 104 21.90 8.62 1.31
C SER A 104 21.06 7.40 0.91
N ALA A 105 21.38 6.78 -0.23
CA ALA A 105 20.73 5.55 -0.69
C ALA A 105 21.23 4.33 0.11
N THR A 106 20.85 4.26 1.38
CA THR A 106 21.16 3.16 2.29
C THR A 106 19.90 2.46 2.78
N MET A 107 19.98 1.16 3.03
CA MET A 107 18.84 0.37 3.48
C MET A 107 19.23 -0.73 4.47
N VAL A 108 18.24 -1.17 5.25
CA VAL A 108 18.30 -2.41 6.02
C VAL A 108 17.60 -3.50 5.22
N VAL A 109 18.38 -4.45 4.68
CA VAL A 109 17.85 -5.58 3.91
C VAL A 109 16.99 -6.47 4.81
N ILE A 110 15.81 -6.84 4.31
CA ILE A 110 14.89 -7.77 4.97
C ILE A 110 14.87 -9.11 4.22
N ASN A 111 14.87 -10.22 4.97
CA ASN A 111 14.86 -11.58 4.39
C ASN A 111 13.49 -12.26 4.48
N TYR A 112 12.54 -11.64 5.19
CA TYR A 112 11.20 -12.15 5.41
C TYR A 112 10.20 -11.00 5.28
N CYS A 113 9.07 -11.25 4.66
CA CYS A 113 7.96 -10.30 4.58
C CYS A 113 7.44 -10.00 5.99
N PRO A 114 7.38 -8.72 6.42
CA PRO A 114 6.87 -8.37 7.75
C PRO A 114 5.41 -8.71 7.98
N TRP A 115 4.63 -8.87 6.91
CA TRP A 115 3.18 -9.08 7.00
C TRP A 115 2.76 -10.54 6.85
N CYS A 116 3.33 -11.28 5.90
CA CYS A 116 2.94 -12.69 5.69
C CYS A 116 4.01 -13.71 6.12
N GLY A 117 5.18 -13.26 6.56
CA GLY A 117 6.28 -14.13 7.02
C GLY A 117 6.98 -14.94 5.92
N THR A 118 6.57 -14.77 4.64
CA THR A 118 7.21 -15.45 3.51
C THR A 118 8.68 -15.07 3.43
N LYS A 119 9.56 -16.06 3.26
CA LYS A 119 10.97 -15.82 3.00
C LYS A 119 11.12 -15.15 1.64
N LEU A 120 11.70 -13.96 1.62
CA LEU A 120 11.98 -13.21 0.41
C LEU A 120 13.24 -13.84 -0.21
N SER A 121 13.11 -14.39 -1.40
CA SER A 121 14.23 -15.00 -2.12
C SER A 121 15.36 -14.00 -2.32
N LYS A 122 16.59 -14.51 -2.31
CA LYS A 122 17.74 -13.82 -2.89
C LYS A 122 17.84 -14.16 -4.37
#